data_AF-A0A7K4NN59-F1
#
_entry.id   AF-A0A7K4NN59-F1
#
_cell.length_a   1.000
_cell.length_b   1.000
_cell.length_c   1.000
_cell.angle_alpha   90.00
_cell.angle_beta   90.00
_cell.angle_gamma   90.00
#
_symmetry.space_group_name_H-M   'P 1'
#
loop_
_entity.id
_entity.type
_entity.pdbx_description
1 polymer ?
#
loop_
_entity_poly.entity_id
_entity_poly.type
_entity_poly.pdbx_seq_one_letter_code
_entity_poly.pdbx_strand_id
1 'polypeptide(L)'
;SSAEFHKKADSIIQELQKIRDTTNKASITTSNEVIGLLKLSEYQSNIRMLAESKYGSLEDIKKMAEQTAEIVNLFDKISIESGKKIPLPYEVRQWAISTIFDCVDRWEIRFDDLFKILLDSLGKNLLKESIRIQQVRDIFGIKAVDKIKNKLKLT
;
A
#
# COMPACT_ATOMS: atom_id res chain seq x y z
N SER A 1 -7.80 -10.50 -18.18
CA SER A 1 -6.65 -10.81 -17.29
C SER A 1 -6.12 -9.53 -16.63
N SER A 2 -5.50 -9.55 -15.44
CA SER A 2 -4.96 -8.32 -14.79
C SER A 2 -4.01 -7.58 -15.74
N ALA A 3 -3.17 -8.30 -16.50
CA ALA A 3 -2.27 -7.71 -17.51
C ALA A 3 -2.99 -6.86 -18.58
N GLU A 4 -4.21 -7.21 -18.98
CA GLU A 4 -5.00 -6.40 -19.92
C GLU A 4 -5.56 -5.14 -19.26
N PHE A 5 -5.93 -5.23 -17.98
CA PHE A 5 -6.34 -4.08 -17.19
C PHE A 5 -5.18 -3.08 -17.06
N HIS A 6 -3.98 -3.53 -16.70
CA HIS A 6 -2.77 -2.67 -16.61
C HIS A 6 -2.52 -1.92 -17.91
N LYS A 7 -2.49 -2.63 -19.05
CA LYS A 7 -2.28 -2.01 -20.37
C LYS A 7 -3.33 -0.95 -20.70
N LYS A 8 -4.60 -1.23 -20.38
CA LYS A 8 -5.70 -0.29 -20.65
C LYS A 8 -5.67 0.91 -19.70
N ALA A 9 -5.36 0.69 -18.42
CA ALA A 9 -5.20 1.75 -17.44
C ALA A 9 -4.05 2.68 -17.82
N ASP A 10 -2.89 2.15 -18.23
CA ASP A 10 -1.75 2.96 -18.68
C ASP A 10 -2.08 3.81 -19.91
N SER A 11 -2.80 3.25 -20.90
CA SER A 11 -3.25 4.00 -22.07
C SER A 11 -4.17 5.16 -21.67
N ILE A 12 -5.12 4.93 -20.77
CA ILE A 12 -6.04 5.98 -20.28
C ILE A 12 -5.27 7.05 -19.51
N ILE A 13 -4.31 6.65 -18.67
CA ILE A 13 -3.49 7.60 -17.90
C ILE A 13 -2.68 8.50 -18.85
N GLN A 14 -2.10 7.94 -19.91
CA GLN A 14 -1.38 8.73 -20.92
C GLN A 14 -2.29 9.74 -21.63
N GLU A 15 -3.53 9.36 -21.95
CA GLU A 15 -4.51 10.29 -22.53
C GLU A 15 -4.90 11.39 -21.54
N LEU A 16 -5.14 11.04 -20.27
CA LEU A 16 -5.47 12.00 -19.21
C LEU A 16 -4.33 12.99 -18.94
N GLN A 17 -3.07 12.54 -19.03
CA GLN A 17 -1.90 13.40 -18.93
C GLN A 17 -1.84 14.44 -20.07
N LYS A 18 -2.12 14.04 -21.31
CA LYS A 18 -2.18 14.96 -22.46
C LYS A 18 -3.27 16.03 -22.29
N ILE A 19 -4.44 15.63 -21.76
CA ILE A 19 -5.54 16.57 -21.45
C ILE A 19 -5.13 17.53 -20.33
N ARG A 20 -4.45 17.03 -19.30
CA ARG A 20 -3.96 17.83 -18.17
C ARG A 20 -3.05 18.96 -18.62
N ASP A 21 -2.13 18.68 -19.54
CA ASP A 21 -1.09 19.64 -19.93
C ASP A 21 -1.62 20.77 -20.84
N THR A 22 -2.88 20.68 -21.32
CA THR A 22 -3.46 21.61 -22.31
C THR A 22 -4.70 22.36 -21.85
N THR A 23 -5.17 22.17 -20.60
CA THR A 23 -6.51 22.63 -20.19
C THR A 23 -6.57 23.33 -18.81
N ASN A 24 -7.78 23.74 -18.38
CA ASN A 24 -7.99 24.50 -17.13
C ASN A 24 -7.88 23.66 -15.83
N LYS A 25 -7.81 24.35 -14.68
CA LYS A 25 -7.59 23.77 -13.34
C LYS A 25 -8.65 22.75 -12.89
N ALA A 26 -9.91 22.89 -13.33
CA ALA A 26 -10.98 21.98 -12.95
C ALA A 26 -10.78 20.60 -13.58
N SER A 27 -10.48 20.54 -14.88
CA SER A 27 -10.21 19.27 -15.56
C SER A 27 -8.89 18.62 -15.08
N ILE A 28 -7.88 19.42 -14.70
CA ILE A 28 -6.65 18.91 -14.09
C ILE A 28 -6.96 18.15 -12.78
N THR A 29 -7.85 18.70 -11.96
CA THR A 29 -8.26 18.07 -10.69
C THR A 29 -8.99 16.75 -10.95
N THR A 30 -9.95 16.74 -11.88
CA THR A 30 -10.69 15.53 -12.26
C THR A 30 -9.78 14.45 -12.84
N SER A 31 -8.85 14.81 -13.73
CA SER A 31 -7.87 13.88 -14.29
C SER A 31 -6.98 13.26 -13.22
N ASN A 32 -6.51 14.05 -12.25
CA ASN A 32 -5.70 13.56 -11.14
C ASN A 32 -6.48 12.59 -10.22
N GLU A 33 -7.75 12.90 -9.93
CA GLU A 33 -8.64 12.01 -9.16
C GLU A 33 -8.84 10.67 -9.88
N VAL A 34 -9.08 10.69 -11.20
CA VAL A 34 -9.22 9.47 -12.02
C VAL A 34 -7.92 8.66 -12.08
N ILE A 35 -6.77 9.32 -12.28
CA ILE A 35 -5.45 8.67 -12.26
C ILE A 35 -5.21 8.00 -10.91
N GLY A 36 -5.54 8.67 -9.80
CA GLY A 36 -5.44 8.12 -8.45
C GLY A 36 -6.27 6.85 -8.28
N LEU A 37 -7.51 6.83 -8.76
CA LEU A 37 -8.38 5.65 -8.69
C LEU A 37 -7.87 4.47 -9.54
N LEU A 38 -7.35 4.76 -10.75
CA LEU A 38 -6.77 3.73 -11.61
C LEU A 38 -5.52 3.10 -10.97
N LYS A 39 -4.61 3.93 -10.45
CA LYS A 39 -3.41 3.45 -9.74
C LYS A 39 -3.72 2.73 -8.45
N LEU A 40 -4.76 3.14 -7.72
CA LEU A 40 -5.26 2.42 -6.55
C LEU A 40 -5.79 1.02 -6.93
N SER A 41 -6.59 0.95 -7.99
CA SER A 41 -7.13 -0.33 -8.48
C SER A 41 -6.01 -1.27 -8.94
N GLU A 42 -5.01 -0.70 -9.62
CA GLU A 42 -3.80 -1.40 -10.04
C GLU A 42 -3.05 -2.00 -8.86
N TYR A 43 -2.75 -1.17 -7.87
CA TYR A 43 -2.09 -1.55 -6.63
C TYR A 43 -2.84 -2.67 -5.90
N GLN A 44 -4.16 -2.53 -5.71
CA GLN A 44 -4.97 -3.53 -5.02
C GLN A 44 -4.97 -4.88 -5.75
N SER A 45 -5.00 -4.85 -7.09
CA SER A 45 -4.89 -6.06 -7.91
C SER A 45 -3.54 -6.74 -7.73
N ASN A 46 -2.44 -5.98 -7.73
CA ASN A 46 -1.09 -6.52 -7.56
C ASN A 46 -0.90 -7.18 -6.19
N ILE A 47 -1.32 -6.50 -5.12
CA ILE A 47 -1.24 -7.03 -3.76
C ILE A 47 -2.07 -8.30 -3.62
N ARG A 48 -3.29 -8.35 -4.18
CA ARG A 48 -4.12 -9.55 -4.17
C ARG A 48 -3.46 -10.71 -4.93
N MET A 49 -2.92 -10.44 -6.11
CA MET A 49 -2.25 -11.47 -6.92
C MET A 49 -1.03 -12.06 -6.20
N LEU A 50 -0.22 -11.23 -5.52
CA LEU A 50 0.88 -11.70 -4.67
C LEU A 50 0.36 -12.52 -3.49
N ALA A 51 -0.71 -12.04 -2.86
CA ALA A 51 -1.31 -12.68 -1.69
C ALA A 51 -2.03 -14.00 -1.98
N GLU A 52 -2.43 -14.26 -3.22
CA GLU A 52 -3.02 -15.53 -3.65
C GLU A 52 -1.97 -16.65 -3.77
N SER A 53 -0.68 -16.32 -3.78
CA SER A 53 0.37 -17.33 -3.86
C SER A 53 0.38 -18.25 -2.64
N LYS A 54 0.50 -19.56 -2.90
CA LYS A 54 0.63 -20.57 -1.83
C LYS A 54 1.96 -20.48 -1.10
N TYR A 55 3.01 -20.09 -1.82
CA TYR A 55 4.36 -19.93 -1.31
C TYR A 55 4.86 -18.52 -1.64
N GLY A 56 5.68 -17.95 -0.77
CA GLY A 56 6.30 -16.67 -1.03
C GLY A 56 7.56 -16.51 -0.21
N SER A 57 8.28 -15.44 -0.51
CA SER A 57 9.58 -15.16 0.04
C SER A 57 9.63 -13.78 0.68
N LEU A 58 10.72 -13.48 1.39
CA LEU A 58 10.99 -12.14 1.90
C LEU A 58 11.00 -11.08 0.78
N GLU A 59 11.40 -11.46 -0.44
CA GLU A 59 11.38 -10.56 -1.59
C GLU A 59 9.96 -10.19 -2.01
N ASP A 60 9.00 -11.12 -1.89
CA ASP A 60 7.59 -10.84 -2.20
C ASP A 60 6.98 -9.92 -1.15
N ILE A 61 7.30 -10.13 0.13
CA ILE A 61 6.91 -9.22 1.22
C ILE A 61 7.50 -7.82 1.00
N LYS A 62 8.77 -7.74 0.61
CA LYS A 62 9.43 -6.47 0.29
C LYS A 62 8.73 -5.76 -0.85
N LYS A 63 8.40 -6.46 -1.94
CA LYS A 63 7.62 -5.88 -3.05
C LYS A 63 6.26 -5.37 -2.61
N MET A 64 5.53 -6.12 -1.79
CA MET A 64 4.24 -5.67 -1.25
C MET A 64 4.39 -4.41 -0.39
N ALA A 65 5.45 -4.32 0.42
CA ALA A 65 5.74 -3.15 1.24
C ALA A 65 6.15 -1.93 0.40
N GLU A 66 7.00 -2.12 -0.60
CA GLU A 66 7.43 -1.06 -1.54
C GLU A 66 6.24 -0.52 -2.33
N GLN A 67 5.42 -1.39 -2.92
CA GLN A 67 4.18 -0.98 -3.61
C GLN A 67 3.23 -0.20 -2.69
N THR A 68 3.16 -0.58 -1.41
CA THR A 68 2.35 0.12 -0.42
C THR A 68 2.91 1.51 -0.10
N ALA A 69 4.23 1.66 -0.04
CA ALA A 69 4.86 2.97 0.11
C ALA A 69 4.65 3.86 -1.12
N GLU A 70 4.77 3.30 -2.32
CA GLU A 70 4.57 4.01 -3.58
C GLU A 70 3.16 4.58 -3.72
N ILE A 71 2.12 3.78 -3.42
CA ILE A 71 0.73 4.25 -3.53
C ILE A 71 0.41 5.33 -2.49
N VAL A 72 0.98 5.26 -1.28
CA VAL A 72 0.84 6.31 -0.27
C VAL A 72 1.46 7.61 -0.74
N ASN A 73 2.70 7.56 -1.23
CA ASN A 73 3.40 8.73 -1.75
C ASN A 73 2.68 9.35 -2.97
N LEU A 74 2.06 8.52 -3.82
CA LEU A 74 1.27 9.00 -4.95
C LEU A 74 0.05 9.80 -4.47
N PHE A 75 -0.72 9.29 -3.51
CA PHE A 75 -1.89 9.98 -2.98
C PHE A 75 -1.53 11.26 -2.22
N ASP A 76 -0.39 11.27 -1.51
CA ASP A 76 0.13 12.48 -0.88
C ASP A 76 0.49 13.54 -1.92
N LYS A 77 1.14 13.13 -3.02
CA LYS A 77 1.42 14.03 -4.16
C LYS A 77 0.15 14.58 -4.81
N ILE A 78 -0.83 13.72 -5.10
CA ILE A 78 -2.13 14.13 -5.67
C ILE A 78 -2.85 15.11 -4.74
N SER A 79 -2.77 14.89 -3.41
CA SER A 79 -3.36 15.78 -2.42
C SER A 79 -2.75 17.18 -2.45
N ILE A 80 -1.42 17.26 -2.53
CA ILE A 80 -0.68 18.52 -2.62
C ILE A 80 -1.04 19.25 -3.93
N GLU A 81 -1.03 18.55 -5.05
CA GLU A 81 -1.32 19.13 -6.38
C GLU A 81 -2.78 19.62 -6.50
N SER A 82 -3.72 18.89 -5.92
CA SER A 82 -5.15 19.21 -5.99
C SER A 82 -5.58 20.27 -4.97
N GLY A 83 -4.73 20.59 -3.98
CA GLY A 83 -5.09 21.45 -2.85
C GLY A 83 -6.21 20.90 -1.97
N LYS A 84 -6.62 19.65 -2.20
CA LYS A 84 -7.60 18.90 -1.42
C LYS A 84 -6.87 17.80 -0.68
N LYS A 85 -7.15 17.63 0.61
CA LYS A 85 -6.58 16.53 1.40
C LYS A 85 -7.26 15.22 0.98
N ILE A 86 -6.72 14.53 -0.02
CA ILE A 86 -7.14 13.22 -0.51
C ILE A 86 -6.04 12.19 -0.20
N PRO A 87 -5.70 11.97 1.09
CA PRO A 87 -4.71 10.97 1.44
C PRO A 87 -5.27 9.58 1.09
N LEU A 88 -4.37 8.61 0.94
CA LEU A 88 -4.80 7.23 0.79
C LEU A 88 -5.71 6.84 1.97
N PRO A 89 -6.92 6.28 1.73
CA PRO A 89 -7.84 5.93 2.81
C PRO A 89 -7.18 5.03 3.85
N TYR A 90 -7.50 5.26 5.12
CA TYR A 90 -6.94 4.51 6.23
C TYR A 90 -7.19 3.00 6.07
N GLU A 91 -8.38 2.64 5.60
CA GLU A 91 -8.84 1.28 5.39
C GLU A 91 -7.97 0.56 4.36
N VAL A 92 -7.50 1.26 3.32
CA VAL A 92 -6.61 0.69 2.31
C VAL A 92 -5.22 0.43 2.90
N ARG A 93 -4.68 1.39 3.68
CA ARG A 93 -3.40 1.20 4.38
C ARG A 93 -3.46 0.01 5.33
N GLN A 94 -4.52 -0.05 6.14
CA GLN A 94 -4.72 -1.12 7.10
C GLN A 94 -4.91 -2.48 6.39
N TRP A 95 -5.72 -2.52 5.32
CA TRP A 95 -5.94 -3.72 4.51
C TRP A 95 -4.63 -4.25 3.91
N ALA A 96 -3.79 -3.38 3.37
CA ALA A 96 -2.51 -3.76 2.79
C ALA A 96 -1.60 -4.44 3.81
N ILE A 97 -1.44 -3.82 4.98
CA ILE A 97 -0.62 -4.36 6.07
C ILE A 97 -1.21 -5.68 6.59
N SER A 98 -2.53 -5.75 6.77
CA SER A 98 -3.19 -7.00 7.16
C SER A 98 -2.98 -8.11 6.14
N THR A 99 -3.03 -7.79 4.85
CA THR A 99 -2.80 -8.78 3.78
C THR A 99 -1.36 -9.30 3.83
N ILE A 100 -0.37 -8.42 4.05
CA ILE A 100 1.03 -8.84 4.23
C ILE A 100 1.16 -9.79 5.42
N PHE A 101 0.51 -9.49 6.55
CA PHE A 101 0.53 -10.36 7.72
C PHE A 101 -0.07 -11.75 7.44
N ASP A 102 -1.19 -11.81 6.72
CA ASP A 102 -1.82 -13.08 6.34
C ASP A 102 -0.92 -13.91 5.40
N CYS A 103 -0.16 -13.26 4.51
CA CYS A 103 0.83 -13.94 3.67
C CYS A 103 1.99 -14.50 4.49
N VAL A 104 2.49 -13.73 5.47
CA VAL A 104 3.63 -14.11 6.30
C VAL A 104 3.28 -15.28 7.20
N ASP A 105 2.05 -15.31 7.75
CA ASP A 105 1.52 -16.46 8.48
C ASP A 105 1.51 -17.72 7.60
N ARG A 106 0.93 -17.61 6.40
CA ARG A 106 0.88 -18.72 5.44
C ARG A 106 2.25 -19.21 4.99
N TRP A 107 3.20 -18.30 4.78
CA TRP A 107 4.54 -18.60 4.30
C TRP A 107 5.53 -18.88 5.44
N GLU A 108 5.04 -18.92 6.69
CA GLU A 108 5.82 -19.19 7.91
C GLU A 108 7.06 -18.28 8.05
N ILE A 109 6.95 -17.04 7.60
CA ILE A 109 8.04 -16.06 7.65
C ILE A 109 8.19 -15.54 9.09
N ARG A 110 9.42 -15.45 9.58
CA ARG A 110 9.69 -14.99 10.95
C ARG A 110 9.30 -13.52 11.11
N PHE A 111 8.67 -13.22 12.25
CA PHE A 111 8.26 -11.86 12.60
C PHE A 111 9.39 -10.83 12.52
N ASP A 112 10.60 -11.16 12.98
CA ASP A 112 11.71 -10.21 13.00
C ASP A 112 12.17 -9.80 11.59
N ASP A 113 12.14 -10.73 10.63
CA ASP A 113 12.49 -10.46 9.24
C ASP A 113 11.40 -9.62 8.57
N LEU A 114 10.13 -9.98 8.79
CA LEU A 114 8.98 -9.18 8.34
C LEU A 114 9.06 -7.75 8.89
N PHE A 115 9.20 -7.60 10.20
CA PHE A 115 9.07 -6.32 10.87
C PHE A 115 10.20 -5.37 10.47
N LYS A 116 11.40 -5.90 10.19
CA LYS A 116 12.49 -5.14 9.62
C LYS A 116 12.14 -4.58 8.24
N ILE A 117 11.65 -5.44 7.33
CA ILE A 117 11.25 -5.01 5.97
C ILE A 117 10.17 -3.94 6.04
N LEU A 118 9.13 -4.16 6.84
CA LEU A 118 8.06 -3.19 7.01
C LEU A 118 8.58 -1.84 7.53
N LEU A 119 9.47 -1.85 8.52
CA LEU A 119 10.07 -0.62 9.06
C LEU A 119 10.91 0.13 8.03
N ASP A 120 11.69 -0.60 7.24
CA ASP A 120 12.60 -0.04 6.24
C ASP A 120 11.82 0.56 5.06
N SER A 121 10.76 -0.13 4.59
CA SER A 121 9.97 0.30 3.42
C SER A 121 8.89 1.34 3.75
N LEU A 122 8.21 1.22 4.89
CA LEU A 122 7.01 2.01 5.20
C LEU A 122 7.25 3.06 6.29
N GLY A 123 8.29 2.89 7.09
CA GLY A 123 8.59 3.75 8.22
C GLY A 123 7.63 3.57 9.41
N LYS A 124 8.00 4.20 10.53
CA LYS A 124 7.30 4.02 11.81
C LYS A 124 5.90 4.58 11.84
N ASN A 125 5.68 5.74 11.20
CA ASN A 125 4.40 6.46 11.30
C ASN A 125 3.28 5.68 10.61
N LEU A 126 3.51 5.21 9.37
CA LEU A 126 2.53 4.43 8.63
C LEU A 126 2.17 3.14 9.37
N LEU A 127 3.19 2.42 9.86
CA LEU A 127 2.98 1.19 10.62
C LEU A 127 2.23 1.43 11.93
N LYS A 128 2.53 2.52 12.63
CA LYS A 128 1.86 2.87 13.89
C LYS A 128 0.35 3.06 13.68
N GLU A 129 -0.05 3.66 12.56
CA GLU A 129 -1.46 3.87 12.25
C GLU A 129 -2.12 2.58 11.73
N SER A 130 -1.41 1.81 10.90
CA SER A 130 -2.02 0.79 10.04
C SER A 130 -1.97 -0.63 10.61
N ILE A 131 -1.16 -0.90 11.64
CA ILE A 131 -1.04 -2.25 12.22
C ILE A 131 -2.24 -2.58 13.10
N ARG A 132 -2.82 -3.77 12.90
CA ARG A 132 -3.79 -4.37 13.82
C ARG A 132 -3.08 -5.21 14.87
N ILE A 133 -3.00 -4.70 16.10
CA ILE A 133 -2.33 -5.39 17.22
C ILE A 133 -2.92 -6.79 17.48
N GLN A 134 -4.24 -6.94 17.33
CA GLN A 134 -4.90 -8.22 17.49
C GLN A 134 -4.40 -9.26 16.48
N GLN A 135 -4.28 -8.88 15.20
CA GLN A 135 -3.76 -9.77 14.15
C GLN A 135 -2.32 -10.20 14.44
N VAL A 136 -1.46 -9.27 14.86
CA VAL A 136 -0.08 -9.58 15.25
C VAL A 136 -0.04 -10.56 16.41
N ARG A 137 -0.91 -10.36 17.42
CA ARG A 137 -1.01 -11.25 18.57
C ARG A 137 -1.44 -12.66 18.16
N ASP A 138 -2.40 -12.76 17.24
CA ASP A 138 -2.97 -14.04 16.83
C ASP A 138 -1.97 -14.85 15.99
N ILE A 139 -1.15 -14.18 15.17
CA ILE A 139 -0.15 -14.84 14.30
C ILE A 139 1.17 -15.12 15.05
N PHE A 140 1.71 -14.13 15.77
CA PHE A 140 3.07 -14.21 16.34
C PHE A 140 3.12 -14.22 17.87
N GLY A 141 1.98 -14.11 18.53
CA GLY A 141 1.88 -14.09 19.98
C GLY A 141 2.25 -12.76 20.62
N ILE A 142 2.18 -12.74 21.96
CA ILE A 142 2.33 -11.51 22.77
C ILE A 142 3.73 -10.88 22.68
N LYS A 143 4.79 -11.69 22.49
CA LYS A 143 6.16 -11.17 22.37
C LYS A 143 6.36 -10.27 21.16
N ALA A 144 5.70 -10.58 20.04
CA ALA A 144 5.73 -9.75 18.85
C ALA A 144 4.98 -8.43 19.08
N VAL A 145 3.84 -8.47 19.77
CA VAL A 145 3.11 -7.27 20.18
C VAL A 145 3.98 -6.34 21.02
N ASP A 146 4.71 -6.88 22.01
CA ASP A 146 5.60 -6.08 22.85
C ASP A 146 6.73 -5.44 22.04
N LYS A 147 7.31 -6.18 21.08
CA LYS A 147 8.31 -5.63 20.14
C LYS A 147 7.75 -4.46 19.33
N ILE A 148 6.53 -4.58 18.80
CA ILE A 148 5.86 -3.50 18.05
C ILE A 148 5.64 -2.29 18.97
N LYS A 149 5.06 -2.50 20.16
CA LYS A 149 4.78 -1.42 21.10
C LYS A 149 6.04 -0.64 21.47
N ASN A 150 7.11 -1.36 21.81
CA ASN A 150 8.40 -0.76 22.15
C ASN A 150 9.03 0.00 20.97
N LYS A 151 9.01 -0.58 19.76
CA LYS A 151 9.68 0.02 18.60
C LYS A 151 8.90 1.20 17.99
N LEU A 152 7.57 1.12 17.98
CA LEU A 152 6.67 2.14 17.44
C LEU A 152 6.24 3.18 18.48
N LYS A 153 6.66 3.02 19.75
CA LYS A 153 6.25 3.88 20.86
C LYS A 153 4.73 4.00 20.94
N LEU A 154 4.06 2.85 20.94
CA LEU A 154 2.63 2.73 21.24
C LEU A 154 2.50 2.59 22.76
N THR A 155 1.81 3.54 23.37
CA THR A 155 1.52 3.56 24.82
C THR A 155 0.48 2.50 25.16
#